data_AF-A0A840R101-F1
#
_entry.id   AF-A0A840R101-F1
#
_cell.length_a   1.000
_cell.length_b   1.000
_cell.length_c   1.000
_cell.angle_alpha   90.00
_cell.angle_beta   90.00
_cell.angle_gamma   90.00
#
_symmetry.space_group_name_H-M   'P 1'
#
loop_
_entity.id
_entity.type
_entity.pdbx_description
1 polymer ?
#
loop_
_entity_poly.entity_id
_entity_poly.type
_entity_poly.pdbx_seq_one_letter_code
_entity_poly.pdbx_strand_id
1 'polypeptide(L)'
;MHNLAFWNNAVELIDSLASIDAGQRDVCLDDVLNTFTETYRGCFDPSEHFEEYVLVTLVDRFSRALPDPSGTAPLKFSDGIFR
;
A
#
# COMPACT_ATOMS: atom_id res chain seq x y z
N MET A 1 6.23 2.71 -21.14
CA MET A 1 5.67 2.12 -19.92
C MET A 1 4.49 1.25 -20.30
N HIS A 2 4.62 -0.07 -20.19
CA HIS A 2 3.42 -0.91 -20.11
C HIS A 2 2.68 -0.51 -18.80
N ASN A 3 1.36 -0.61 -18.77
CA ASN A 3 0.54 -0.28 -17.58
C ASN A 3 0.53 1.20 -17.14
N LEU A 4 0.49 2.17 -18.06
CA LEU A 4 0.44 3.61 -17.75
C LEU A 4 -0.65 3.98 -16.72
N ALA A 5 -1.83 3.37 -16.81
CA ALA A 5 -2.92 3.61 -15.86
C ALA A 5 -2.56 3.20 -14.43
N PHE A 6 -1.86 2.08 -14.25
CA PHE A 6 -1.37 1.65 -12.95
C PHE A 6 -0.39 2.66 -12.37
N TRP A 7 0.58 3.10 -13.16
CA TRP A 7 1.60 4.04 -12.69
C TRP A 7 1.03 5.42 -12.36
N ASN A 8 0.03 5.89 -13.11
CA ASN A 8 -0.70 7.12 -12.73
C ASN A 8 -1.41 6.95 -11.39
N ASN A 9 -2.11 5.83 -11.18
CA ASN A 9 -2.79 5.56 -9.92
C ASN A 9 -1.80 5.37 -8.76
N ALA A 10 -0.60 4.85 -9.02
CA ALA A 10 0.47 4.75 -8.03
C ALA A 10 1.01 6.13 -7.60
N VAL A 11 1.12 7.07 -8.53
CA VAL A 11 1.50 8.46 -8.20
C VAL A 11 0.40 9.12 -7.35
N GLU A 12 -0.88 8.95 -7.73
CA GLU A 12 -2.02 9.47 -6.95
C GLU A 12 -2.09 8.86 -5.54
N LEU A 13 -1.75 7.58 -5.39
CA LEU A 13 -1.59 6.94 -4.09
C LEU A 13 -0.51 7.65 -3.25
N ILE A 14 0.67 7.87 -3.80
CA ILE A 14 1.79 8.54 -3.10
C ILE A 14 1.40 9.96 -2.66
N ASP A 15 0.76 10.73 -3.54
CA ASP A 15 0.30 12.09 -3.22
C ASP A 15 -0.76 12.08 -2.11
N SER A 16 -1.64 11.08 -2.12
CA SER A 16 -2.64 10.88 -1.07
C SER A 16 -1.99 10.54 0.28
N LEU A 17 -0.97 9.69 0.28
CA LEU A 17 -0.21 9.34 1.49
C LEU A 17 0.55 10.55 2.04
N ALA A 18 1.20 11.33 1.19
CA ALA A 18 1.89 12.57 1.60
C ALA A 18 0.91 13.60 2.19
N SER A 19 -0.30 13.69 1.62
CA SER A 19 -1.35 14.59 2.14
C SER A 19 -1.88 14.15 3.51
N ILE A 20 -2.00 12.84 3.74
CA ILE A 20 -2.40 12.27 5.05
C ILE A 20 -1.30 12.52 6.09
N ASP A 21 -0.04 12.26 5.75
CA ASP A 21 1.11 12.53 6.64
C ASP A 21 1.21 14.00 7.04
N ALA A 22 0.93 14.91 6.10
CA ALA A 22 0.88 16.35 6.36
C ALA A 22 -0.36 16.81 7.15
N GLY A 23 -1.30 15.92 7.46
CA GLY A 23 -2.57 16.24 8.13
C GLY A 23 -3.52 17.10 7.29
N GLN A 24 -3.36 17.09 5.96
CA GLN A 24 -4.05 17.99 5.03
C GLN A 24 -5.31 17.36 4.41
N ARG A 25 -5.47 16.04 4.50
CA ARG A 25 -6.60 15.31 3.91
C ARG A 25 -7.38 14.55 4.97
N ASP A 26 -8.68 14.75 4.99
CA ASP A 26 -9.64 13.97 5.80
C ASP A 26 -10.03 12.69 5.04
N VAL A 27 -9.02 11.87 4.70
CA VAL A 27 -9.21 10.58 4.03
C VAL A 27 -8.56 9.52 4.90
N CYS A 28 -9.30 8.44 5.17
CA CYS A 28 -8.81 7.34 5.97
C CYS A 28 -7.67 6.61 5.25
N LEU A 29 -6.52 6.46 5.93
CA LEU A 29 -5.35 5.76 5.40
C LEU A 29 -5.69 4.33 4.96
N ASP A 30 -6.46 3.61 5.79
CA ASP A 30 -6.88 2.24 5.49
C ASP A 30 -7.70 2.16 4.20
N ASP A 31 -8.61 3.11 3.98
CA ASP A 31 -9.45 3.14 2.77
C ASP A 31 -8.61 3.36 1.52
N VAL A 32 -7.61 4.26 1.58
CA VAL A 32 -6.69 4.53 0.46
C VAL A 32 -5.86 3.30 0.11
N LEU A 33 -5.23 2.67 1.10
CA LEU A 33 -4.39 1.50 0.87
C LEU A 33 -5.21 0.28 0.42
N ASN A 34 -6.39 0.06 1.00
CA ASN A 34 -7.27 -1.05 0.64
C ASN A 34 -7.84 -0.86 -0.77
N THR A 35 -8.27 0.34 -1.14
CA THR A 35 -8.80 0.63 -2.48
C THR A 35 -7.75 0.33 -3.55
N PHE A 36 -6.52 0.82 -3.36
CA PHE A 36 -5.43 0.56 -4.30
C PHE A 36 -5.12 -0.94 -4.40
N THR A 37 -5.04 -1.62 -3.25
CA THR A 37 -4.73 -3.05 -3.19
C THR A 37 -5.79 -3.90 -3.88
N GLU A 38 -7.06 -3.72 -3.55
CA GLU A 38 -8.16 -4.51 -4.13
C GLU A 38 -8.29 -4.28 -5.65
N THR A 39 -7.94 -3.09 -6.14
CA THR A 39 -7.96 -2.76 -7.57
C THR A 39 -6.94 -3.59 -8.36
N TYR A 40 -5.78 -3.90 -7.78
CA TYR A 40 -4.65 -4.49 -8.49
C TYR A 40 -4.18 -5.85 -7.96
N ARG A 41 -4.83 -6.37 -6.92
CA ARG A 41 -4.45 -7.65 -6.31
C ARG A 41 -4.53 -8.77 -7.35
N GLY A 42 -3.41 -9.44 -7.57
CA GLY A 42 -3.31 -10.56 -8.50
C GLY A 42 -3.37 -10.18 -9.98
N CYS A 43 -3.31 -8.90 -10.32
CA CYS A 43 -3.30 -8.44 -11.71
C CYS A 43 -1.95 -8.61 -12.43
N PHE A 44 -0.86 -8.78 -11.67
CA PHE A 44 0.50 -8.76 -12.19
C PHE A 44 1.22 -10.09 -11.99
N ASP A 45 1.73 -10.66 -13.08
CA ASP A 45 2.65 -11.79 -13.05
C ASP A 45 4.06 -11.29 -12.66
N PRO A 46 4.68 -11.80 -11.59
CA PRO A 46 6.00 -11.34 -11.14
C PRO A 46 7.14 -11.61 -12.15
N SER A 47 6.96 -12.53 -13.10
CA SER A 47 7.95 -12.81 -14.14
C SER A 47 7.91 -11.81 -15.30
N GLU A 48 6.78 -11.13 -15.51
CA GLU A 48 6.57 -10.16 -16.60
C GLU A 48 6.42 -8.72 -16.10
N HIS A 49 5.91 -8.53 -14.88
CA HIS A 49 5.47 -7.26 -14.30
C HIS A 49 6.03 -7.08 -12.88
N PHE A 50 7.34 -7.29 -12.74
CA PHE A 50 7.97 -7.36 -11.43
C PHE A 50 7.77 -6.09 -10.58
N GLU A 51 7.90 -4.91 -11.18
CA GLU A 51 7.80 -3.62 -10.49
C GLU A 51 6.38 -3.40 -9.96
N GLU A 52 5.36 -3.63 -10.79
CA GLU A 52 3.96 -3.51 -10.41
C GLU A 52 3.57 -4.56 -9.35
N TYR A 53 4.04 -5.79 -9.52
CA TYR A 53 3.84 -6.86 -8.53
C TYR A 53 4.40 -6.48 -7.16
N VAL A 54 5.64 -5.96 -7.11
CA VAL A 54 6.28 -5.55 -5.86
C VAL A 54 5.51 -4.42 -5.20
N LEU A 55 5.11 -3.40 -5.96
CA LEU A 55 4.38 -2.26 -5.40
C LEU A 55 3.04 -2.69 -4.79
N VAL A 56 2.22 -3.45 -5.53
CA VAL A 56 0.93 -3.95 -5.02
C VAL A 56 1.14 -4.83 -3.79
N THR A 57 2.13 -5.71 -3.81
CA THR A 57 2.44 -6.60 -2.68
C THR A 57 2.86 -5.80 -1.44
N LEU A 58 3.69 -4.77 -1.59
CA LEU A 58 4.09 -3.92 -0.47
C LEU A 58 2.88 -3.19 0.12
N VAL A 59 2.05 -2.58 -0.72
CA VAL A 59 0.85 -1.85 -0.29
C VAL A 59 -0.14 -2.78 0.44
N ASP A 60 -0.37 -4.01 -0.06
CA ASP A 60 -1.20 -5.03 0.60
C ASP A 60 -0.65 -5.43 1.97
N ARG A 61 0.67 -5.54 2.10
CA ARG A 61 1.31 -5.87 3.39
C ARG A 61 1.19 -4.74 4.38
N PHE A 62 1.36 -3.50 3.93
CA PHE A 62 1.18 -2.33 4.79
C PHE A 62 -0.26 -2.16 5.24
N SER A 63 -1.25 -2.30 4.36
CA SER A 63 -2.66 -2.16 4.75
C SER A 63 -3.08 -3.16 5.84
N ARG A 64 -2.53 -4.38 5.81
CA ARG A 64 -2.77 -5.41 6.84
C ARG A 64 -1.96 -5.24 8.11
N ALA A 65 -0.84 -4.52 8.03
CA ALA A 65 0.02 -4.25 9.18
C ALA A 65 -0.46 -3.02 9.97
N LEU A 66 -1.32 -2.17 9.41
CA LEU A 66 -1.83 -1.03 10.16
C LEU A 66 -2.66 -1.50 11.36
N PRO A 67 -2.42 -0.92 12.56
CA PRO A 67 -3.17 -1.26 13.75
C PRO A 67 -4.63 -0.84 13.56
N ASP A 68 -5.55 -1.75 13.90
CA ASP A 68 -6.99 -1.51 13.81
C ASP A 68 -7.35 -0.22 14.59
N PRO A 69 -7.99 0.79 13.95
CA PRO A 69 -8.34 2.04 14.61
C PRO A 69 -9.33 1.85 15.77
N SER A 70 -9.96 0.67 15.89
CA SER A 70 -10.80 0.31 17.04
C SER A 70 -10.02 -0.06 18.32
N GLY A 71 -8.69 -0.03 18.27
CA GLY A 71 -7.84 -0.07 19.45
C GLY A 71 -7.73 -1.45 20.07
N THR A 72 -6.97 -2.34 19.44
CA THR A 72 -6.27 -3.41 20.18
C THR A 72 -4.97 -3.82 19.51
N ALA A 73 -3.89 -3.67 20.28
CA ALA A 73 -2.52 -4.14 20.10
C ALA A 73 -1.57 -3.26 19.22
N PRO A 74 -0.46 -2.76 19.80
CA PRO A 74 0.60 -2.10 19.04
C PRO A 74 1.39 -3.11 18.21
N LEU A 75 1.80 -2.69 17.02
CA LEU A 75 2.77 -3.38 16.18
C LEU A 75 4.05 -3.64 16.97
N LYS A 76 4.29 -4.91 17.33
CA LYS A 76 5.64 -5.36 17.70
C LYS A 76 6.38 -5.72 16.42
N PHE A 77 7.26 -4.84 15.98
CA PHE A 77 8.36 -5.27 15.12
C PHE A 77 9.25 -6.18 15.96
N SER A 78 9.16 -7.49 15.73
CA SER A 78 10.16 -8.43 16.23
C SER A 78 11.42 -8.22 15.39
N ASP A 79 12.40 -7.53 15.96
CA ASP A 79 13.78 -7.52 15.48
C ASP A 79 14.27 -8.96 15.28
N GLY A 80 14.49 -9.36 14.04
CA GLY A 80 15.25 -10.58 13.75
C GLY A 80 14.73 -11.43 12.60
N ILE A 81 14.86 -10.95 11.36
CA ILE A 81 14.99 -11.83 10.19
C ILE A 81 16.12 -11.30 9.30
N PHE A 82 17.33 -11.30 9.84
CA PHE A 82 18.56 -11.50 9.06
C PHE A 82 19.41 -12.52 9.81
N ARG A 83 19.22 -13.80 9.47
CA ARG A 83 20.19 -14.87 9.66
C ARG A 83 20.10 -15.80 8.46
#